data_AF-A0A5K1FUX4-F1
#
_entry.id   AF-A0A5K1FUX4-F1
#
_cell.length_a   1.000
_cell.length_b   1.000
_cell.length_c   1.000
_cell.angle_alpha   90.00
_cell.angle_beta   90.00
_cell.angle_gamma   90.00
#
_symmetry.space_group_name_H-M   'P 1'
#
loop_
_entity.id
_entity.type
_entity.pdbx_description
1 polymer ?
#
loop_
_entity_poly.entity_id
_entity_poly.type
_entity_poly.pdbx_seq_one_letter_code
_entity_poly.pdbx_strand_id
1 'polypeptide(L)'
;ARCEIHTIVKAVLEERSNAGEPSRNMGDFLDVLISNTTLSVDEKVSLVVDLLLGGHETTSLLISMMVYFLGHSPSVLKQLR
;
A
#
# COMPACT_ATOMS: atom_id res chain seq x y z
N ALA A 1 -6.29 11.86 -10.41
CA ALA A 1 -5.49 11.25 -9.34
C ALA A 1 -6.33 10.48 -8.32
N ARG A 2 -6.89 11.09 -7.24
CA ARG A 2 -7.59 10.31 -6.18
C ARG A 2 -8.77 9.49 -6.68
N CYS A 3 -9.59 10.04 -7.58
CA CYS A 3 -10.73 9.32 -8.17
C CYS A 3 -10.29 8.12 -9.05
N GLU A 4 -9.18 8.27 -9.76
CA GLU A 4 -8.61 7.20 -10.60
C GLU A 4 -8.02 6.09 -9.73
N ILE A 5 -7.23 6.45 -8.72
CA ILE A 5 -6.66 5.48 -7.76
C ILE A 5 -7.79 4.72 -7.06
N HIS A 6 -8.84 5.43 -6.63
CA HIS A 6 -10.01 4.80 -6.02
C HIS A 6 -10.68 3.79 -6.97
N THR A 7 -10.86 4.16 -8.24
CA THR A 7 -11.45 3.27 -9.26
C THR A 7 -10.59 2.03 -9.50
N ILE A 8 -9.26 2.20 -9.57
CA ILE A 8 -8.31 1.09 -9.72
C ILE A 8 -8.36 0.16 -8.50
N VAL A 9 -8.30 0.72 -7.29
CA VAL A 9 -8.34 -0.07 -6.05
C VAL A 9 -9.65 -0.84 -5.94
N LYS A 10 -10.79 -0.21 -6.29
CA LYS A 10 -12.09 -0.87 -6.32
C LYS A 10 -12.09 -2.07 -7.27
N ALA A 11 -11.58 -1.90 -8.49
CA ALA A 11 -11.47 -3.00 -9.46
C ALA A 11 -10.59 -4.15 -8.93
N VAL A 12 -9.46 -3.84 -8.29
CA VAL A 12 -8.57 -4.86 -7.69
C VAL A 12 -9.27 -5.64 -6.57
N LEU A 13 -10.04 -4.96 -5.71
CA LEU A 13 -10.78 -5.63 -4.63
C LEU A 13 -11.91 -6.52 -5.18
N GLU A 14 -12.63 -6.05 -6.19
CA GLU A 14 -13.70 -6.81 -6.84
C GLU A 14 -13.17 -8.05 -7.56
N GLU A 15 -12.05 -7.92 -8.30
CA GLU A 15 -11.39 -9.04 -8.97
C GLU A 15 -10.98 -10.12 -7.96
N ARG A 16 -10.37 -9.72 -6.83
CA ARG A 16 -9.96 -10.64 -5.77
C ARG A 16 -11.15 -11.28 -5.05
N SER A 17 -12.24 -10.55 -4.85
CA SER A 17 -13.47 -11.10 -4.26
C SER A 17 -14.14 -12.14 -5.16
N ASN A 18 -14.03 -11.98 -6.48
CA ASN A 18 -14.69 -12.86 -7.46
C ASN A 18 -13.86 -14.08 -7.84
N ALA A 19 -12.57 -14.14 -7.49
CA ALA A 19 -11.66 -15.22 -7.86
C ALA A 19 -11.96 -16.59 -7.22
N GLY A 20 -12.90 -16.67 -6.26
CA GLY A 20 -13.41 -17.93 -5.69
C GLY A 20 -12.48 -18.56 -4.65
N GLU A 21 -13.10 -18.98 -3.53
CA GLU A 21 -12.55 -19.53 -2.27
C GLU A 21 -11.22 -18.91 -1.76
N PRO A 22 -11.21 -18.28 -0.56
CA PRO A 22 -9.95 -18.00 0.11
C PRO A 22 -9.29 -19.36 0.36
N SER A 23 -8.20 -19.63 -0.35
CA SER A 23 -7.32 -20.74 0.00
C SER A 23 -7.08 -20.64 1.50
N ARG A 24 -7.06 -21.78 2.20
CA ARG A 24 -7.03 -21.89 3.68
C ARG A 24 -5.90 -21.10 4.38
N ASN A 25 -5.04 -20.45 3.62
CA ASN A 25 -4.05 -19.48 4.03
C ASN A 25 -4.49 -18.09 3.58
N MET A 26 -4.85 -17.24 4.54
CA MET A 26 -5.02 -15.80 4.33
C MET A 26 -3.68 -15.26 3.82
N GLY A 27 -3.59 -14.95 2.52
CA GLY A 27 -2.33 -14.78 1.79
C GLY A 27 -1.69 -13.43 2.05
N ASP A 28 -2.50 -12.36 2.10
CA ASP A 28 -2.06 -11.01 2.42
C ASP A 28 -3.12 -10.15 3.13
N PHE A 29 -2.77 -8.89 3.40
CA PHE A 29 -3.64 -7.92 4.06
C PHE A 29 -4.98 -7.71 3.33
N LEU A 30 -5.01 -7.73 1.99
CA LEU A 30 -6.25 -7.54 1.23
C LEU A 30 -7.17 -8.73 1.39
N ASP A 31 -6.65 -9.95 1.55
CA ASP A 31 -7.47 -11.13 1.85
C ASP A 31 -8.13 -11.01 3.24
N VAL A 32 -7.40 -10.49 4.24
CA VAL A 32 -7.97 -10.15 5.56
C VAL A 32 -9.08 -9.12 5.42
N LEU A 33 -8.83 -8.08 4.63
CA LEU A 33 -9.77 -6.98 4.46
C LEU A 33 -11.02 -7.40 3.67
N ILE A 34 -10.87 -8.23 2.64
CA ILE A 34 -11.97 -8.76 1.84
C ILE A 34 -12.83 -9.70 2.69
N SER A 35 -12.23 -10.58 3.49
CA SER A 35 -12.96 -11.50 4.39
C SER A 35 -13.69 -10.79 5.55
N ASN A 36 -13.34 -9.55 5.86
CA ASN A 36 -14.06 -8.75 6.86
C ASN A 36 -15.50 -8.43 6.40
N THR A 37 -16.51 -8.87 7.16
CA THR A 37 -17.92 -8.62 6.86
C THR A 37 -18.48 -7.35 7.51
N THR A 38 -17.72 -6.69 8.38
CA THR A 38 -18.16 -5.49 9.11
C THR A 38 -18.04 -4.21 8.29
N LEU A 39 -17.12 -4.19 7.31
CA LEU A 39 -16.88 -3.04 6.44
C LEU A 39 -17.59 -3.23 5.09
N SER A 40 -18.20 -2.17 4.60
CA SER A 40 -18.68 -2.07 3.22
C SER A 40 -17.53 -2.04 2.21
N VAL A 41 -17.84 -2.30 0.94
CA VAL A 41 -16.84 -2.26 -0.14
C VAL A 41 -16.16 -0.89 -0.23
N ASP A 42 -16.93 0.20 -0.15
CA ASP A 42 -16.38 1.56 -0.28
C ASP A 42 -15.52 1.94 0.94
N GLU A 43 -15.82 1.43 2.14
CA GLU A 43 -14.96 1.60 3.32
C GLU A 43 -13.65 0.82 3.19
N LYS A 44 -13.70 -0.42 2.68
CA LYS A 44 -12.49 -1.21 2.39
C LYS A 44 -11.61 -0.51 1.36
N VAL A 45 -12.20 0.01 0.27
CA VAL A 45 -11.47 0.77 -0.75
C VAL A 45 -10.86 2.03 -0.15
N SER A 46 -11.61 2.79 0.65
CA SER A 46 -11.11 4.01 1.30
C SER A 46 -9.92 3.71 2.21
N LEU A 47 -10.00 2.64 3.01
CA LEU A 47 -8.89 2.21 3.86
C LEU A 47 -7.64 1.87 3.06
N VAL A 48 -7.78 1.12 1.97
CA VAL A 48 -6.63 0.76 1.12
C VAL A 48 -6.02 2.01 0.48
N VAL A 49 -6.84 2.92 -0.02
CA VAL A 49 -6.36 4.18 -0.61
C VAL A 49 -5.59 5.02 0.42
N ASP A 50 -6.11 5.13 1.64
CA ASP A 50 -5.48 5.92 2.69
C ASP A 50 -4.15 5.28 3.16
N LEU A 51 -4.09 3.94 3.28
CA LEU A 51 -2.84 3.23 3.58
C LEU A 51 -1.79 3.40 2.47
N LEU A 52 -2.22 3.31 1.20
CA LEU A 52 -1.35 3.39 0.03
C LEU A 52 -0.78 4.80 -0.14
N LEU A 53 -1.60 5.83 0.03
CA LEU A 53 -1.16 7.23 -0.01
C LEU A 53 -0.32 7.60 1.21
N GLY A 54 -0.72 7.18 2.41
CA GLY A 54 0.04 7.47 3.64
C GLY A 54 1.45 6.88 3.60
N GLY A 55 1.60 5.64 3.12
CA GLY A 55 2.90 5.00 2.92
C GLY A 55 3.71 5.68 1.82
N HIS A 56 3.09 6.01 0.69
CA HIS A 56 3.77 6.64 -0.43
C HIS A 56 4.26 8.05 -0.11
N GLU A 57 3.42 8.94 0.42
CA GLU A 57 3.77 10.34 0.66
C GLU A 57 4.91 10.48 1.69
N THR A 58 4.84 9.74 2.80
CA THR A 58 5.82 9.86 3.88
C THR A 58 7.11 9.11 3.57
N THR A 59 7.02 7.86 3.13
CA THR A 59 8.20 7.00 2.92
C THR A 59 8.98 7.43 1.68
N SER A 60 8.32 7.85 0.60
CA SER A 60 9.04 8.32 -0.60
C SER A 60 9.84 9.59 -0.32
N LEU A 61 9.28 10.51 0.46
CA LEU A 61 9.97 11.72 0.88
C LEU A 61 11.15 11.39 1.78
N LEU A 62 10.96 10.51 2.77
CA LEU A 62 12.03 10.07 3.66
C LEU A 62 13.17 9.39 2.91
N ILE A 63 12.86 8.49 1.97
CA ILE A 63 13.87 7.83 1.12
C ILE A 63 14.60 8.88 0.28
N SER A 64 13.87 9.83 -0.31
CA SER A 64 14.47 10.90 -1.11
C SER A 64 15.43 11.76 -0.29
N MET A 65 15.04 12.10 0.95
CA MET A 65 15.90 12.81 1.90
C MET A 65 17.12 11.98 2.31
N MET A 66 16.95 10.68 2.59
CA MET A 66 18.06 9.77 2.90
C MET A 66 19.08 9.77 1.76
N VAL A 67 18.64 9.54 0.52
CA VAL A 67 19.52 9.53 -0.65
C VAL A 67 20.22 10.89 -0.81
N TYR A 68 19.49 12.00 -0.63
CA TYR A 68 20.06 13.35 -0.67
C TYR A 68 21.18 13.53 0.35
N PHE A 69 20.94 13.24 1.63
CA PHE A 69 21.94 13.44 2.69
C PHE A 69 23.12 12.48 2.57
N LEU A 70 22.88 11.23 2.15
CA LEU A 70 23.94 10.25 1.89
C LEU A 70 24.86 10.71 0.76
N GLY A 71 24.30 11.28 -0.32
CA GLY A 71 25.09 11.85 -1.42
C GLY A 71 26.01 13.00 -0.97
N HIS A 72 25.61 13.76 0.04
CA HIS A 72 26.40 14.86 0.60
C HIS A 72 27.36 14.43 1.71
N SER A 73 27.33 13.16 2.13
CA SER A 73 28.13 12.64 3.24
C SER A 73 28.94 11.39 2.86
N PRO A 74 30.03 11.53 2.07
CA PRO A 74 30.81 10.39 1.58
C PRO A 74 31.40 9.51 2.69
N SER A 75 31.72 10.08 3.86
CA SER A 75 32.22 9.34 5.03
C SER A 75 31.16 8.42 5.64
N VAL A 76 29.91 8.87 5.73
CA VAL A 76 28.77 8.09 6.21
C VAL A 76 28.40 7.02 5.20
N LEU A 77 28.36 7.37 3.91
CA LEU A 77 28.08 6.41 2.85
C LEU A 77 29.10 5.26 2.81
N LYS A 78 30.38 5.54 3.10
CA LYS A 78 31.43 4.51 3.24
C LYS A 78 31.22 3.57 4.42
N GLN A 79 30.57 4.02 5.50
CA GLN A 79 30.30 3.19 6.69
C GLN A 79 29.08 2.28 6.49
N LEU A 80 28.17 2.63 5.59
CA LEU A 80 26.98 1.84 5.23
C LEU A 80 27.26 0.69 4.25
N ARG A 81 28.47 0.62 3.71
CA ARG A 81 28.91 -0.39 2.74
C ARG A 81 29.54 -1.58 3.45
#